data_AF-A0AAV8YKT2-F1
#
_entry.id   AF-A0AAV8YKT2-F1
#
_cell.length_a   1.000
_cell.length_b   1.000
_cell.length_c   1.000
_cell.angle_alpha   90.00
_cell.angle_beta   90.00
_cell.angle_gamma   90.00
#
_symmetry.space_group_name_H-M   'P 1'
#
loop_
_entity.id
_entity.type
_entity.pdbx_description
1 polymer ?
#
loop_
_entity_poly.entity_id
_entity_poly.type
_entity_poly.pdbx_seq_one_letter_code
_entity_poly.pdbx_strand_id
1 'polypeptide(L)'
;MSIPIGENIRILNYCLCNKNIKFTKYENFFRCYAILYTFLAAPPKRFYKNTSILQSEGKYEVTLDQRKLKTPKGNIFAVESKPLAIAVSVEWNSQKEKIIQSNMHITTLCNTIIDNPNNLSKFDIVNYITNYLDTDTVLFQAN
;
A
#
# COMPACT_ATOMS: atom_id res chain seq x y z
N MET A 1 11.77 -23.34 27.77
CA MET A 1 11.46 -22.05 28.41
C MET A 1 11.64 -20.97 27.35
N SER A 2 10.54 -20.32 26.98
CA SER A 2 10.41 -19.48 25.79
C SER A 2 11.23 -18.19 25.93
N ILE A 3 12.09 -17.91 24.95
CA ILE A 3 12.84 -16.65 24.87
C ILE A 3 11.86 -15.57 24.35
N PRO A 4 11.79 -14.38 24.98
CA PRO A 4 10.80 -13.37 24.62
C PRO A 4 11.07 -12.79 23.21
N ILE A 5 9.99 -12.67 22.42
CA ILE A 5 9.97 -12.22 21.02
C ILE A 5 10.66 -10.85 20.82
N GLY A 6 10.75 -10.02 21.87
CA GLY A 6 11.42 -8.72 21.86
C GLY A 6 12.95 -8.78 21.72
N GLU A 7 13.61 -9.87 22.12
CA GLU A 7 15.07 -10.00 21.97
C GLU A 7 15.48 -10.27 20.51
N ASN A 8 14.63 -10.97 19.73
CA ASN A 8 14.91 -11.31 18.34
C ASN A 8 15.04 -10.07 17.43
N ILE A 9 14.21 -9.05 17.63
CA ILE A 9 14.26 -7.81 16.83
C ILE A 9 15.54 -7.02 17.14
N ARG A 10 15.98 -7.02 18.40
CA ARG A 10 17.20 -6.31 18.83
C ARG A 10 18.47 -7.00 18.31
N ILE A 11 18.47 -8.34 18.27
CA ILE A 11 19.55 -9.15 17.70
C ILE A 11 19.64 -8.98 16.17
N LEU A 12 18.51 -8.89 15.47
CA LEU A 12 18.45 -8.64 14.02
C LEU A 12 19.04 -7.28 13.62
N ASN A 13 18.70 -6.21 14.34
CA ASN A 13 19.29 -4.89 14.10
C ASN A 13 20.79 -4.83 14.41
N TYR A 14 21.26 -5.59 15.41
CA TYR A 14 22.70 -5.70 15.73
C TYR A 14 23.49 -6.50 14.67
N CYS A 15 22.93 -7.60 14.15
CA CYS A 15 23.58 -8.44 13.12
C CYS A 15 23.72 -7.74 11.76
N LEU A 16 22.75 -6.92 11.35
CA LEU A 16 22.86 -6.13 10.10
C LEU A 16 23.98 -5.08 10.18
N CYS A 17 24.38 -4.67 11.39
CA CYS A 17 25.42 -3.65 11.60
C CYS A 17 26.82 -4.25 11.77
N ASN A 18 26.96 -5.53 12.14
CA ASN A 18 28.25 -6.12 12.52
C ASN A 18 28.52 -7.43 11.77
N LYS A 19 29.39 -7.39 10.75
CA LYS A 19 29.69 -8.50 9.81
C LYS A 19 30.44 -9.71 10.39
N ASN A 20 30.65 -9.79 11.71
CA ASN A 20 31.58 -10.74 12.34
C ASN A 20 30.96 -11.67 13.38
N ILE A 21 29.65 -11.95 13.33
CA ILE A 21 29.01 -12.86 14.30
C ILE A 21 28.59 -14.16 13.60
N LYS A 22 29.17 -15.30 14.02
CA LYS A 22 28.83 -16.64 13.51
C LYS A 22 27.74 -17.27 14.37
N PHE A 23 26.50 -17.31 13.87
CA PHE A 23 25.37 -18.02 14.52
C PHE A 23 25.06 -19.32 13.79
N THR A 24 25.77 -20.40 14.14
CA THR A 24 25.66 -21.71 13.46
C THR A 24 24.32 -22.44 13.66
N LYS A 25 23.49 -22.03 14.62
CA LYS A 25 22.28 -22.78 15.01
C LYS A 25 20.99 -22.35 14.30
N TYR A 26 20.96 -21.16 13.69
CA TYR A 26 19.75 -20.58 13.08
C TYR A 26 19.96 -20.09 11.64
N GLU A 27 21.02 -20.52 10.96
CA GLU A 27 21.38 -20.02 9.62
C GLU A 27 20.25 -20.16 8.60
N ASN A 28 19.47 -21.24 8.64
CA ASN A 28 18.33 -21.43 7.74
C ASN A 28 17.17 -20.46 8.03
N PHE A 29 16.94 -20.10 9.30
CA PHE A 29 15.91 -19.14 9.68
C PHE A 29 16.29 -17.71 9.26
N PHE A 30 17.55 -17.32 9.48
CA PHE A 30 18.07 -16.03 9.01
C PHE A 30 18.16 -15.95 7.48
N ARG A 31 18.45 -17.06 6.79
CA ARG A 31 18.48 -17.11 5.32
C ARG A 31 17.09 -16.94 4.72
N CYS A 32 16.07 -17.60 5.26
CA CYS A 32 14.67 -17.36 4.84
C CYS A 32 14.20 -15.93 5.14
N TYR A 33 14.57 -15.38 6.30
CA TYR A 33 14.20 -14.01 6.66
C TYR A 33 14.92 -12.96 5.81
N ALA A 34 16.20 -13.17 5.47
CA ALA A 34 16.96 -12.32 4.57
C ALA A 34 16.45 -12.39 3.12
N ILE A 35 16.02 -13.57 2.66
CA ILE A 35 15.34 -13.74 1.36
C ILE A 35 13.99 -13.01 1.38
N LEU A 36 13.20 -13.13 2.44
CA LEU A 36 11.92 -12.40 2.60
C LEU A 36 12.13 -10.88 2.65
N TYR A 37 13.20 -10.39 3.29
CA TYR A 37 13.51 -8.96 3.36
C TYR A 37 14.09 -8.38 2.07
N THR A 38 14.77 -9.18 1.24
CA THR A 38 15.24 -8.73 -0.09
C THR A 38 14.10 -8.63 -1.11
N PHE A 39 12.99 -9.34 -0.89
CA PHE A 39 11.77 -9.21 -1.70
C PHE A 39 10.94 -7.94 -1.40
N LEU A 40 11.19 -7.29 -0.26
CA LEU A 40 10.58 -5.98 0.04
C LEU A 40 11.40 -4.89 -0.62
N ALA A 41 11.10 -4.63 -1.90
CA ALA A 41 11.68 -3.52 -2.64
C ALA A 41 11.59 -2.22 -1.82
N ALA A 42 12.74 -1.56 -1.60
CA ALA A 42 12.78 -0.32 -0.83
C ALA A 42 11.82 0.71 -1.45
N PRO A 43 11.05 1.47 -0.63
CA PRO A 43 10.09 2.42 -1.15
C PRO A 43 10.81 3.49 -1.97
N PRO A 44 10.26 3.88 -3.15
CA PRO A 44 10.93 4.80 -4.05
C PRO A 44 11.06 6.18 -3.41
N LYS A 45 12.13 6.90 -3.75
CA LYS A 45 12.34 8.28 -3.32
C LYS A 45 11.24 9.18 -3.90
N ARG A 46 10.79 10.19 -3.15
CA ARG A 46 9.87 11.23 -3.65
C ARG A 46 10.55 11.95 -4.82
N PHE A 47 9.91 11.92 -5.98
CA PHE A 47 10.42 12.49 -7.24
C PHE A 47 9.71 13.78 -7.67
N TYR A 48 8.73 14.24 -6.90
CA TYR A 48 7.91 15.42 -7.18
C TYR A 48 7.95 16.42 -6.02
N LYS A 49 7.74 17.71 -6.32
CA LYS A 49 7.69 18.79 -5.33
C LYS A 49 6.26 19.14 -4.95
N ASN A 50 5.40 19.43 -5.92
CA ASN A 50 4.06 19.95 -5.71
C ASN A 50 3.00 19.02 -6.31
N THR A 51 1.87 18.92 -5.63
CA THR A 51 0.66 18.25 -6.10
C THR A 51 -0.39 19.31 -6.43
N SER A 52 -1.09 19.18 -7.55
CA SER A 52 -2.22 20.05 -7.88
C SER A 52 -3.37 19.26 -8.50
N ILE A 53 -4.52 19.91 -8.65
CA ILE A 53 -5.73 19.31 -9.19
C ILE A 53 -6.13 20.10 -10.42
N LEU A 54 -6.39 19.40 -11.50
CA LEU A 54 -6.94 19.95 -12.74
C LEU A 54 -8.37 19.48 -12.91
N GLN A 55 -9.21 20.33 -13.49
CA GLN A 55 -10.55 19.97 -13.91
C GLN A 55 -10.58 19.86 -15.43
N SER A 56 -11.02 18.71 -15.94
CA SER A 56 -11.11 18.43 -17.38
C SER A 56 -12.36 17.60 -17.65
N GLU A 57 -13.18 18.00 -18.62
CA GLU A 57 -14.34 17.23 -19.09
C GLU A 57 -15.30 16.77 -17.97
N GLY A 58 -15.49 17.60 -16.94
CA GLY A 58 -16.33 17.28 -15.78
C GLY A 58 -15.71 16.31 -14.77
N LYS A 59 -14.45 15.90 -14.97
CA LYS A 59 -13.66 15.10 -14.02
C LYS A 59 -12.53 15.92 -13.40
N TYR A 60 -11.99 15.40 -12.31
CA TYR A 60 -10.87 15.95 -11.58
C TYR A 60 -9.67 15.01 -11.70
N GLU A 61 -8.56 15.55 -12.17
CA GLU A 61 -7.29 14.85 -12.33
C GLU A 61 -6.28 15.38 -11.32
N VAL A 62 -5.43 14.51 -10.80
CA VAL A 62 -4.33 14.90 -9.90
C VAL A 62 -3.05 15.00 -10.74
N THR A 63 -2.24 16.03 -10.50
CA THR A 63 -0.94 16.18 -11.15
C THR A 63 0.20 16.32 -10.13
N LEU A 64 1.36 15.79 -10.50
CA LEU A 64 2.62 15.89 -9.76
C LEU A 64 3.58 16.72 -10.61
N ASP A 65 3.98 17.90 -10.14
CA ASP A 65 4.87 18.83 -10.88
C ASP A 65 4.47 19.03 -12.34
N GLN A 66 3.17 19.20 -12.62
CA GLN A 66 2.57 19.35 -13.96
C GLN A 66 2.37 18.06 -14.77
N ARG A 67 2.81 16.90 -14.28
CA ARG A 67 2.53 15.60 -14.93
C ARG A 67 1.27 14.97 -14.35
N LYS A 68 0.35 14.53 -15.22
CA LYS A 68 -0.85 13.79 -14.80
C LYS A 68 -0.46 12.53 -14.04
N LEU A 69 -1.06 12.32 -12.87
CA LEU A 69 -0.92 11.09 -12.10
C LEU A 69 -1.49 9.93 -12.91
N LYS A 70 -0.80 8.79 -12.90
CA LYS A 70 -1.21 7.57 -13.59
C LYS A 70 -1.41 6.42 -12.61
N THR A 71 -2.32 5.53 -12.97
CA THR A 71 -2.53 4.26 -12.26
C THR A 71 -1.41 3.27 -12.59
N PRO A 72 -1.28 2.16 -11.84
CA PRO A 72 -0.31 1.10 -12.15
C PRO A 72 -0.43 0.52 -13.58
N LYS A 73 -1.63 0.43 -14.16
CA LYS A 73 -1.80 0.04 -15.57
C LYS A 73 -1.51 1.16 -16.58
N GLY A 74 -1.17 2.36 -16.12
CA GLY A 74 -0.80 3.50 -16.95
C GLY A 74 -1.98 4.37 -17.40
N ASN A 75 -3.19 4.13 -16.88
CA ASN A 75 -4.37 4.96 -17.14
C ASN A 75 -4.23 6.31 -16.44
N ILE A 76 -4.91 7.35 -16.96
CA ILE A 76 -4.96 8.66 -16.30
C ILE A 76 -5.79 8.54 -15.03
N PHE A 77 -5.26 9.02 -13.90
CA PHE A 77 -6.01 9.09 -12.65
C PHE A 77 -7.04 10.23 -12.72
N ALA A 78 -8.31 9.88 -12.93
CA ALA A 78 -9.42 10.82 -13.02
C ALA A 78 -10.60 10.36 -12.16
N VAL A 79 -11.14 11.26 -11.36
CA VAL A 79 -12.30 11.01 -10.48
C VAL A 79 -13.38 12.07 -10.68
N GLU A 80 -14.64 11.70 -10.48
CA GLU A 80 -15.78 12.62 -10.68
C GLU A 80 -15.97 13.59 -9.49
N SER A 81 -15.45 13.22 -8.32
CA SER A 81 -15.63 13.95 -7.08
C SER A 81 -14.43 14.84 -6.76
N LYS A 82 -14.66 16.15 -6.67
CA LYS A 82 -13.65 17.15 -6.26
C LYS A 82 -13.03 16.85 -4.88
N PRO A 83 -13.81 16.59 -3.81
CA PRO A 83 -13.21 16.31 -2.50
C PRO A 83 -12.36 15.03 -2.51
N LEU A 84 -12.71 14.03 -3.33
CA LEU A 84 -11.89 12.83 -3.50
C LEU A 84 -10.54 13.15 -4.15
N ALA A 85 -10.53 13.97 -5.21
CA ALA A 85 -9.29 14.43 -5.83
C ALA A 85 -8.41 15.25 -4.86
N ILE A 86 -9.03 16.07 -4.01
CA ILE A 86 -8.33 16.80 -2.94
C ILE A 86 -7.70 15.84 -1.94
N ALA A 87 -8.45 14.84 -1.46
CA ALA A 87 -7.94 13.86 -0.52
C ALA A 87 -6.72 13.10 -1.09
N VAL A 88 -6.80 12.69 -2.35
CA VAL A 88 -5.67 12.05 -3.07
C VAL A 88 -4.50 13.01 -3.16
N SER A 89 -4.71 14.26 -3.59
CA SER A 89 -3.62 15.25 -3.66
C SER A 89 -2.94 15.48 -2.31
N VAL A 90 -3.71 15.53 -1.22
CA VAL A 90 -3.18 15.67 0.15
C VAL A 90 -2.38 14.44 0.55
N GLU A 91 -2.88 13.24 0.24
CA GLU A 91 -2.21 11.97 0.51
C GLU A 91 -0.83 11.89 -0.19
N TRP A 92 -0.75 12.31 -1.45
CA TRP A 92 0.51 12.45 -2.18
C TRP A 92 1.40 13.54 -1.58
N ASN A 93 0.86 14.70 -1.21
CA ASN A 93 1.69 15.76 -0.63
C ASN A 93 2.28 15.38 0.75
N SER A 94 1.60 14.50 1.49
CA SER A 94 2.02 14.01 2.81
C SER A 94 3.29 13.14 2.78
N GLN A 95 3.65 12.59 1.62
CA GLN A 95 4.85 11.76 1.46
C GLN A 95 6.10 12.62 1.67
N LYS A 96 7.06 12.18 2.49
CA LYS A 96 8.28 12.97 2.78
C LYS A 96 9.39 12.61 1.82
N GLU A 97 10.44 11.94 2.30
CA GLU A 97 11.61 11.58 1.50
C GLU A 97 11.35 10.39 0.56
N LYS A 98 10.45 9.49 0.98
CA LYS A 98 10.09 8.26 0.27
C LYS A 98 8.58 8.17 0.15
N ILE A 99 8.14 7.52 -0.92
CA ILE A 99 6.73 7.25 -1.20
C ILE A 99 6.37 5.92 -0.54
N ILE A 100 5.59 5.99 0.54
CA ILE A 100 5.18 4.83 1.33
C ILE A 100 3.77 4.43 0.91
N GLN A 101 3.65 3.38 0.11
CA GLN A 101 2.36 2.93 -0.44
C GLN A 101 1.36 2.50 0.64
N SER A 102 1.84 1.94 1.75
CA SER A 102 0.96 1.55 2.88
C SER A 102 0.23 2.74 3.51
N ASN A 103 0.69 3.97 3.28
CA ASN A 103 0.05 5.18 3.79
C ASN A 103 -0.83 5.86 2.73
N MET A 104 -0.99 5.23 1.55
CA MET A 104 -1.73 5.79 0.41
C MET A 104 -3.00 4.97 0.10
N HIS A 105 -3.86 4.77 1.10
CA HIS A 105 -5.05 3.94 0.98
C HIS A 105 -6.08 4.50 -0.01
N ILE A 106 -6.28 5.81 -0.05
CA ILE A 106 -7.27 6.44 -0.93
C ILE A 106 -6.84 6.27 -2.39
N THR A 107 -5.58 6.58 -2.68
CA THR A 107 -4.97 6.36 -4.00
C THR A 107 -5.07 4.89 -4.41
N THR A 108 -4.78 3.95 -3.48
CA THR A 108 -4.82 2.51 -3.76
C THR A 108 -6.23 2.06 -4.15
N LEU A 109 -7.26 2.47 -3.39
CA LEU A 109 -8.66 2.16 -3.72
C LEU A 109 -9.08 2.73 -5.07
N CYS A 110 -8.75 3.99 -5.35
CA CYS A 110 -9.03 4.61 -6.64
C CYS A 110 -8.33 3.88 -7.79
N ASN A 111 -7.07 3.49 -7.62
CA ASN A 111 -6.34 2.71 -8.62
C ASN A 111 -7.04 1.38 -8.91
N THR A 112 -7.48 0.66 -7.88
CA THR A 112 -8.20 -0.61 -8.05
C THR A 112 -9.49 -0.44 -8.84
N ILE A 113 -10.27 0.62 -8.56
CA ILE A 113 -11.52 0.90 -9.27
C ILE A 113 -11.25 1.27 -10.74
N ILE A 114 -10.26 2.13 -11.00
CA ILE A 114 -9.94 2.60 -12.36
C ILE A 114 -9.34 1.46 -13.20
N ASP A 115 -8.42 0.69 -12.64
CA ASP A 115 -7.71 -0.36 -13.38
C ASP A 115 -8.50 -1.67 -13.46
N ASN A 116 -9.46 -1.88 -12.56
CA ASN A 116 -10.31 -3.07 -12.43
C ASN A 116 -9.57 -4.36 -12.84
N PRO A 117 -8.52 -4.79 -12.12
CA PRO A 117 -7.65 -5.88 -12.54
C PRO A 117 -8.40 -7.21 -12.75
N ASN A 118 -9.48 -7.42 -11.99
CA ASN A 118 -10.30 -8.61 -12.03
C ASN A 118 -11.48 -8.49 -13.02
N ASN A 119 -11.59 -7.37 -13.74
CA ASN A 119 -12.67 -7.07 -14.69
C ASN A 119 -14.09 -7.31 -14.11
N LEU A 120 -14.30 -6.97 -12.84
CA LEU A 120 -15.57 -7.16 -12.16
C LEU A 120 -16.61 -6.15 -12.65
N SER A 121 -17.83 -6.61 -12.90
CA SER A 121 -18.97 -5.73 -13.14
C SER A 121 -19.53 -5.20 -11.82
N LYS A 122 -20.39 -4.16 -11.90
CA LYS A 122 -21.11 -3.66 -10.72
C LYS A 122 -21.96 -4.76 -10.06
N PHE A 123 -22.57 -5.63 -10.86
CA PHE A 123 -23.38 -6.74 -10.34
C PHE A 123 -22.53 -7.77 -9.59
N ASP A 124 -21.33 -8.09 -10.09
CA ASP A 124 -20.42 -9.02 -9.42
C ASP A 124 -20.01 -8.50 -8.04
N ILE A 125 -19.71 -7.21 -7.95
CA ILE A 125 -19.36 -6.54 -6.68
C ILE A 125 -20.54 -6.59 -5.70
N VAL A 126 -21.76 -6.27 -6.17
CA VAL A 126 -22.97 -6.34 -5.34
C VAL A 126 -23.23 -7.76 -4.84
N ASN A 127 -23.07 -8.77 -5.70
CA ASN A 127 -23.24 -10.17 -5.31
C ASN A 127 -22.18 -10.58 -4.28
N TYR A 128 -20.92 -10.17 -4.48
CA TYR A 128 -19.84 -10.47 -3.54
C TYR A 128 -20.12 -9.88 -2.15
N ILE A 129 -20.60 -8.63 -2.09
CA ILE A 129 -20.98 -7.99 -0.83
C ILE A 129 -22.18 -8.70 -0.19
N THR A 130 -23.21 -9.00 -0.97
CA THR A 130 -24.43 -9.67 -0.49
C THR A 130 -24.13 -11.04 0.10
N ASN A 131 -23.25 -11.83 -0.52
CA ASN A 131 -22.86 -13.15 -0.04
C ASN A 131 -22.18 -13.12 1.35
N TYR A 132 -21.62 -11.97 1.76
CA TYR A 132 -21.00 -11.84 3.07
C TYR A 132 -22.02 -11.68 4.20
N LEU A 133 -23.26 -11.27 3.88
CA LEU A 133 -24.32 -11.04 4.88
C LEU A 133 -24.72 -12.32 5.61
N ASP A 134 -24.73 -13.46 4.91
CA ASP A 134 -25.05 -14.78 5.51
C ASP A 134 -24.01 -15.21 6.55
N THR A 135 -22.78 -14.71 6.43
CA THR A 135 -21.65 -15.03 7.31
C THR A 135 -21.17 -13.82 8.11
N ASP A 136 -22.03 -12.82 8.34
CA ASP A 136 -21.63 -11.59 9.02
C ASP A 136 -21.21 -11.91 10.46
N THR A 137 -19.98 -11.52 10.81
CA THR A 137 -19.41 -11.68 12.15
C THR A 137 -20.23 -11.06 13.27
N VAL A 138 -21.02 -10.00 13.00
CA VAL A 138 -21.90 -9.39 14.01
C VAL A 138 -23.01 -10.36 14.44
N LEU A 139 -23.37 -11.32 13.57
CA LEU A 139 -24.40 -12.32 13.84
C LEU A 139 -23.87 -13.53 14.61
N PHE A 140 -22.54 -13.68 14.76
CA PHE A 140 -21.93 -14.78 15.50
C PHE A 140 -21.30 -14.30 16.81
N GLN A 141 -21.99 -14.55 17.92
CA GLN A 141 -21.50 -14.22 19.26
C GLN A 141 -20.82 -15.44 19.89
N ALA A 142 -19.71 -15.21 20.60
CA ALA A 142 -19.09 -16.22 21.43
C ALA A 142 -19.89 -16.37 22.73
N ASN A 143 -20.39 -17.58 22.98
CA ASN A 143 -21.00 -17.96 24.26
C ASN A 143 -19.93 -18.31 25.30
#